data_AF-A0A942HWD4-F1
#
_entry.id   AF-A0A942HWD4-F1
#
_cell.length_a   1.000
_cell.length_b   1.000
_cell.length_c   1.000
_cell.angle_alpha   90.00
_cell.angle_beta   90.00
_cell.angle_gamma   90.00
#
_symmetry.space_group_name_H-M   'P 1'
#
loop_
_entity.id
_entity.type
_entity.pdbx_description
1 polymer ?
#
loop_
_entity_poly.entity_id
_entity_poly.type
_entity_poly.pdbx_seq_one_letter_code
_entity_poly.pdbx_strand_id
1 'polypeptide(L)'
;MAKEPQELKWIEDLLPEYEYRRKAMFGGFAYYIGDKMVLATFESTGNRTYKRKKYPFEIWNGCMFPVDHEFQEQALARFPFLTPHPILPKWLYLPLETENFEDLVTEVMAQAVKPTGYWGSIPKPKSSKKKRAQKEEDYDNIDTRTPRMFSDAPAEDVFKKAKKISDLKNLGPKTEETFRIAGIKTVSQFQKLGWKKTMVKLVKADPRNRHSMFAYAIIGALTNKDWNAITEQEKEEARNFCRSLPRPKKK
;
A
#
# COMPACT_ATOMS: atom_id res chain seq x y z
N MET A 1 -2.52 -0.30 19.44
CA MET A 1 -1.34 -0.66 20.25
C MET A 1 -1.31 -2.18 20.38
N ALA A 2 -0.13 -2.81 20.42
CA ALA A 2 -0.04 -4.24 20.69
C ALA A 2 -0.50 -4.50 22.13
N LYS A 3 -1.28 -5.56 22.34
CA LYS A 3 -1.66 -6.02 23.68
C LYS A 3 -0.64 -7.06 24.13
N GLU A 4 -0.31 -7.07 25.42
CA GLU A 4 0.60 -8.06 25.99
C GLU A 4 0.03 -9.47 25.76
N PRO A 5 0.84 -10.43 25.25
CA PRO A 5 0.37 -11.79 25.03
C PRO A 5 0.07 -12.48 26.37
N GLN A 6 -0.99 -13.27 26.41
CA GLN A 6 -1.37 -14.11 27.54
C GLN A 6 -0.97 -15.57 27.31
N GLU A 7 -1.35 -16.15 26.17
CA GLU A 7 -1.12 -17.56 25.84
C GLU A 7 0.27 -17.84 25.26
N LEU A 8 0.87 -16.85 24.58
CA LEU A 8 2.15 -16.97 23.88
C LEU A 8 3.33 -16.40 24.68
N LYS A 9 3.09 -15.94 25.91
CA LYS A 9 4.12 -15.27 26.73
C LYS A 9 5.26 -16.21 27.11
N TRP A 10 4.96 -17.49 27.36
CA TRP A 10 5.96 -18.51 27.73
C TRP A 10 7.05 -18.69 26.66
N ILE A 11 6.80 -18.29 25.41
CA ILE A 11 7.79 -18.39 24.32
C ILE A 11 8.97 -17.45 24.58
N GLU A 12 8.79 -16.39 25.37
CA GLU A 12 9.90 -15.53 25.80
C GLU A 12 10.94 -16.31 26.61
N ASP A 13 10.55 -17.38 27.31
CA ASP A 13 11.44 -18.23 28.09
C ASP A 13 12.32 -19.14 27.20
N LEU A 14 11.97 -19.29 25.92
CA LEU A 14 12.78 -20.01 24.92
C LEU A 14 13.85 -19.13 24.27
N LEU A 15 13.80 -17.81 24.48
CA LEU A 15 14.78 -16.88 23.95
C LEU A 15 15.99 -16.77 24.90
N PRO A 16 17.20 -16.57 24.37
CA PRO A 16 18.38 -16.40 25.21
C PRO A 16 18.23 -15.17 26.12
N GLU A 17 18.29 -15.38 27.44
CA GLU A 17 18.23 -14.30 28.42
C GLU A 17 19.30 -13.25 28.10
N TYR A 18 18.90 -11.96 28.07
CA TYR A 18 19.74 -10.78 27.81
C TYR A 18 20.23 -10.53 26.38
N GLU A 19 19.96 -11.41 25.41
CA GLU A 19 20.39 -11.22 24.01
C GLU A 19 19.26 -10.83 23.05
N TYR A 20 18.00 -10.93 23.49
CA TYR A 20 16.87 -10.61 22.63
C TYR A 20 16.33 -9.19 22.84
N ARG A 21 15.86 -8.60 21.75
CA ARG A 21 15.12 -7.32 21.72
C ARG A 21 13.69 -7.58 21.29
N ARG A 22 12.73 -7.11 22.11
CA ARG A 22 11.28 -7.16 21.81
C ARG A 22 10.80 -5.86 21.20
N LYS A 23 9.95 -5.93 20.17
CA LYS A 23 9.35 -4.76 19.52
C LYS A 23 7.91 -5.01 19.10
N ALA A 24 7.00 -4.11 19.50
CA ALA A 24 5.62 -4.16 19.04
C ALA A 24 5.53 -3.95 17.51
N MET A 25 4.83 -4.84 16.81
CA MET A 25 4.56 -4.72 15.37
C MET A 25 3.23 -5.35 14.99
N PHE A 26 2.48 -4.71 14.09
CA PHE A 26 1.23 -5.24 13.52
C PHE A 26 0.19 -5.76 14.54
N GLY A 27 0.19 -5.23 15.77
CA GLY A 27 -0.72 -5.66 16.84
C GLY A 27 -0.18 -6.78 17.73
N GLY A 28 0.97 -7.38 17.41
CA GLY A 28 1.68 -8.35 18.24
C GLY A 28 3.12 -7.90 18.53
N PHE A 29 4.01 -8.86 18.78
CA PHE A 29 5.40 -8.62 19.12
C PHE A 29 6.35 -9.38 18.20
N ALA A 30 7.44 -8.72 17.81
CA ALA A 30 8.57 -9.37 17.16
C ALA A 30 9.78 -9.39 18.08
N TYR A 31 10.53 -10.48 17.97
CA TYR A 31 11.71 -10.79 18.77
C TYR A 31 12.92 -10.87 17.85
N TYR A 32 13.97 -10.19 18.29
CA TYR A 32 15.21 -10.05 17.55
C TYR A 32 16.34 -10.60 18.40
N ILE A 33 17.24 -11.37 17.80
CA ILE A 33 18.54 -11.72 18.40
C ILE A 33 19.59 -10.97 17.58
N GLY A 34 20.26 -10.00 18.23
CA GLY A 34 21.00 -8.95 17.52
C GLY A 34 20.10 -8.20 16.52
N ASP A 35 20.49 -8.19 15.25
CA ASP A 35 19.73 -7.55 14.16
C ASP A 35 18.78 -8.50 13.42
N LYS A 36 18.77 -9.78 13.78
CA LYS A 36 18.00 -10.81 13.10
C LYS A 36 16.64 -10.98 13.79
N MET A 37 15.55 -10.76 13.05
CA MET A 37 14.21 -11.05 13.54
C MET A 37 13.95 -12.56 13.44
N VAL A 38 13.79 -13.25 14.57
CA VAL A 38 13.70 -14.72 14.64
C VAL A 38 12.28 -15.22 14.88
N LEU A 39 11.42 -14.40 15.48
CA LEU A 39 10.05 -14.77 15.85
C LEU A 39 9.16 -13.53 15.83
N ALA A 40 7.89 -13.70 15.49
CA ALA A 40 6.83 -12.78 15.85
C ALA A 40 5.60 -13.55 16.36
N THR A 41 4.99 -13.06 17.44
CA THR A 41 3.80 -13.64 18.06
C THR A 41 2.60 -12.71 17.93
N PHE A 42 1.43 -13.29 17.73
CA PHE A 42 0.17 -12.58 17.59
C PHE A 42 -0.94 -13.33 18.31
N GLU A 43 -1.76 -12.62 19.09
CA GLU A 43 -2.94 -13.16 19.77
C GLU A 43 -4.19 -12.38 19.35
N SER A 44 -4.55 -12.48 18.07
CA SER A 44 -5.73 -11.82 17.52
C SER A 44 -6.67 -12.86 16.92
N THR A 45 -7.87 -12.94 17.50
CA THR A 45 -8.97 -13.79 17.05
C THR A 45 -9.90 -13.06 16.07
N GLY A 46 -10.73 -13.82 15.35
CA GLY A 46 -11.77 -13.31 14.44
C GLY A 46 -11.30 -13.03 13.01
N ASN A 47 -10.06 -13.36 12.66
CA ASN A 47 -9.45 -13.08 11.38
C ASN A 47 -9.16 -14.38 10.61
N ARG A 48 -10.19 -15.02 10.07
CA ARG A 48 -10.05 -16.24 9.23
C ARG A 48 -10.20 -16.00 7.73
N THR A 49 -10.40 -14.75 7.30
CA THR A 49 -10.63 -14.43 5.88
C THR A 49 -9.64 -13.38 5.37
N TYR A 50 -9.03 -13.65 4.22
CA TYR A 50 -8.18 -12.68 3.52
C TYR A 50 -8.38 -12.79 2.00
N LYS A 51 -8.51 -11.64 1.31
CA LYS A 51 -8.76 -11.58 -0.15
C LYS A 51 -9.89 -12.50 -0.64
N ARG A 52 -10.98 -12.60 0.14
CA ARG A 52 -12.15 -13.49 -0.13
C ARG A 52 -11.86 -14.99 -0.01
N LYS A 53 -10.68 -15.39 0.48
CA LYS A 53 -10.37 -16.78 0.83
C LYS A 53 -10.53 -16.98 2.33
N LYS A 54 -11.27 -18.03 2.73
CA LYS A 54 -11.42 -18.46 4.11
C LYS A 54 -10.32 -19.48 4.44
N TYR A 55 -9.72 -19.36 5.61
CA TYR A 55 -8.69 -20.25 6.13
C TYR A 55 -9.27 -21.07 7.29
N PRO A 56 -8.78 -22.31 7.51
CA PRO A 56 -9.26 -23.16 8.60
C PRO A 56 -8.77 -22.70 9.97
N PHE A 57 -7.79 -21.80 10.01
CA PHE A 57 -7.17 -21.27 11.21
C PHE A 57 -7.28 -19.73 11.28
N GLU A 58 -7.09 -19.18 12.47
CA GLU A 58 -6.91 -17.75 12.70
C GLU A 58 -5.59 -17.27 12.08
N ILE A 59 -5.66 -16.24 11.23
CA ILE A 59 -4.51 -15.75 10.45
C ILE A 59 -3.52 -14.98 11.35
N TRP A 60 -3.99 -14.41 12.47
CA TRP A 60 -3.17 -13.61 13.39
C TRP A 60 -3.19 -14.13 14.83
N ASN A 61 -3.36 -15.44 15.01
CA ASN A 61 -3.33 -16.09 16.33
C ASN A 61 -2.34 -17.26 16.32
N GLY A 62 -1.07 -16.99 16.66
CA GLY A 62 0.01 -17.97 16.61
C GLY A 62 1.40 -17.35 16.44
N CYS A 63 2.34 -18.19 16.00
CA CYS A 63 3.76 -17.85 15.83
C CYS A 63 4.16 -17.73 14.37
N MET A 64 4.93 -16.70 14.06
CA MET A 64 5.55 -16.47 12.76
C MET A 64 7.06 -16.54 12.87
N PHE A 65 7.67 -17.36 12.02
CA PHE A 65 9.11 -17.58 11.94
C PHE A 65 9.62 -16.99 10.62
N PRO A 66 10.28 -15.82 10.66
CA PRO A 66 10.83 -15.21 9.46
C PRO A 66 11.96 -16.09 8.92
N VAL A 67 11.98 -16.31 7.62
CA VAL A 67 13.08 -16.99 6.92
C VAL A 67 13.32 -16.25 5.61
N ASP A 68 14.57 -16.17 5.17
CA ASP A 68 14.85 -15.65 3.84
C ASP A 68 14.35 -16.62 2.76
N HIS A 69 13.87 -16.06 1.64
CA HIS A 69 13.16 -16.84 0.61
C HIS A 69 14.02 -17.97 0.02
N GLU A 70 15.34 -17.80 0.01
CA GLU A 70 16.30 -18.80 -0.45
C GLU A 70 16.37 -20.05 0.46
N PHE A 71 16.04 -19.91 1.75
CA PHE A 71 16.05 -21.00 2.73
C PHE A 71 14.66 -21.51 3.08
N GLN A 72 13.60 -20.98 2.46
CA GLN A 72 12.23 -21.33 2.81
C GLN A 72 11.89 -22.79 2.48
N GLU A 73 12.35 -23.31 1.34
CA GLU A 73 12.15 -24.73 0.98
C GLU A 73 12.86 -25.66 1.95
N GLN A 74 14.11 -25.33 2.33
CA GLN A 74 14.87 -26.06 3.34
C GLN A 74 14.19 -26.03 4.71
N ALA A 75 13.63 -24.89 5.10
CA ALA A 75 12.87 -24.73 6.33
C ALA A 75 11.60 -25.61 6.34
N LEU A 76 10.84 -25.63 5.25
CA LEU A 76 9.63 -26.45 5.11
C LEU A 76 9.94 -27.95 5.02
N ALA A 77 11.06 -28.32 4.39
CA ALA A 77 11.52 -29.71 4.37
C ALA A 77 11.85 -30.23 5.78
N ARG A 78 12.38 -29.35 6.64
CA ARG A 78 12.68 -29.67 8.04
C ARG A 78 11.45 -29.64 8.95
N PHE A 79 10.58 -28.67 8.77
CA PHE A 79 9.38 -28.47 9.59
C PHE A 79 8.14 -28.42 8.70
N PRO A 80 7.65 -29.57 8.22
CA PRO A 80 6.55 -29.65 7.25
C PRO A 80 5.20 -29.19 7.83
N PHE A 81 5.09 -29.08 9.15
CA PHE A 81 3.91 -28.54 9.84
C PHE A 81 3.79 -27.01 9.74
N LEU A 82 4.86 -26.31 9.35
CA LEU A 82 4.81 -24.87 9.11
C LEU A 82 4.19 -24.56 7.75
N THR A 83 3.49 -23.43 7.67
CA THR A 83 2.87 -22.98 6.41
C THR A 83 3.26 -21.54 6.08
N PRO A 84 3.48 -21.17 4.81
CA PRO A 84 3.67 -19.76 4.45
C PRO A 84 2.46 -18.91 4.86
N HIS A 85 2.70 -17.81 5.57
CA HIS A 85 1.62 -16.98 6.07
C HIS A 85 0.79 -16.35 4.92
N PRO A 86 -0.56 -16.38 4.95
CA PRO A 86 -1.42 -15.89 3.87
C PRO A 86 -1.20 -14.44 3.39
N ILE A 87 -0.74 -13.57 4.29
CA ILE A 87 -0.54 -12.13 4.04
C ILE A 87 0.95 -11.81 3.86
N LEU A 88 1.82 -12.56 4.53
CA LEU A 88 3.27 -12.34 4.59
C LEU A 88 3.99 -13.65 4.20
N PRO A 89 3.96 -14.06 2.93
CA PRO A 89 4.37 -15.41 2.52
C PRO A 89 5.84 -15.74 2.80
N LYS A 90 6.68 -14.74 3.09
CA LYS A 90 8.06 -14.92 3.54
C LYS A 90 8.14 -15.50 4.96
N TRP A 91 7.12 -15.32 5.78
CA TRP A 91 7.12 -15.76 7.17
C TRP A 91 6.38 -17.08 7.26
N LEU A 92 7.04 -18.08 7.82
CA LEU A 92 6.44 -19.38 8.10
C LEU A 92 5.58 -19.27 9.35
N TYR A 93 4.44 -19.93 9.36
CA TYR A 93 3.39 -19.71 10.35
C TYR A 93 2.95 -21.03 10.97
N LEU A 94 2.75 -20.97 12.28
CA LEU A 94 2.16 -22.00 13.11
C LEU A 94 0.98 -21.39 13.89
N PRO A 95 -0.27 -21.75 13.56
CA PRO A 95 -1.44 -21.29 14.29
C PRO A 95 -1.48 -21.84 15.72
N LEU A 96 -1.94 -21.03 16.68
CA LEU A 96 -2.09 -21.42 18.09
C LEU A 96 -3.01 -22.64 18.30
N GLU A 97 -4.04 -22.78 17.47
CA GLU A 97 -5.00 -23.91 17.51
C GLU A 97 -4.43 -25.25 17.00
N THR A 98 -3.13 -25.32 16.70
CA THR A 98 -2.49 -26.53 16.17
C THR A 98 -2.22 -27.53 17.29
N GLU A 99 -2.44 -28.82 17.03
CA GLU A 99 -2.14 -29.88 18.00
C GLU A 99 -0.63 -29.92 18.31
N ASN A 100 -0.27 -30.13 19.58
CA ASN A 100 1.11 -30.09 20.08
C ASN A 100 1.83 -28.76 19.79
N PHE A 101 1.08 -27.65 19.75
CA PHE A 101 1.61 -26.32 19.44
C PHE A 101 2.90 -25.99 20.22
N GLU A 102 2.91 -26.20 21.53
CA GLU A 102 4.04 -25.85 22.40
C GLU A 102 5.31 -26.63 22.04
N ASP A 103 5.20 -27.93 21.80
CA ASP A 103 6.31 -28.79 21.39
C ASP A 103 6.86 -28.37 20.03
N LEU A 104 5.97 -28.10 19.06
CA LEU A 104 6.34 -27.69 17.71
C LEU A 104 7.03 -26.31 17.70
N VAL A 105 6.54 -25.36 18.50
CA VAL A 105 7.20 -24.06 18.68
C VAL A 105 8.59 -24.26 19.27
N THR A 106 8.71 -25.08 20.32
CA THR A 106 9.98 -25.37 20.99
C THR A 106 11.00 -25.97 20.02
N GLU A 107 10.58 -26.91 19.17
CA GLU A 107 11.44 -27.53 18.16
C GLU A 107 11.98 -26.52 17.13
N VAL A 108 11.13 -25.61 16.64
CA VAL A 108 11.53 -24.56 15.70
C VAL A 108 12.45 -23.55 16.39
N MET A 109 12.10 -23.12 17.60
CA MET A 109 12.88 -22.16 18.37
C MET A 109 14.28 -22.68 18.70
N ALA A 110 14.43 -23.97 19.01
CA ALA A 110 15.73 -24.60 19.22
C ALA A 110 16.67 -24.48 18.01
N GLN A 111 16.16 -24.29 16.79
CA GLN A 111 16.97 -23.95 15.61
C GLN A 111 17.06 -22.45 15.36
N ALA A 112 16.00 -21.70 15.67
CA ALA A 112 15.92 -20.27 15.41
C ALA A 112 16.91 -19.44 16.23
N VAL A 113 17.20 -19.88 17.46
CA VAL A 113 18.13 -19.18 18.37
C VAL A 113 19.60 -19.45 18.05
N LYS A 114 19.93 -20.44 17.22
CA LYS A 114 21.31 -20.77 16.88
C LYS A 114 21.95 -19.66 16.04
N PRO A 115 23.11 -19.10 16.45
CA PRO A 115 23.76 -18.02 15.70
C PRO A 115 24.07 -18.36 14.23
N THR A 116 24.41 -19.63 13.96
CA THR A 116 24.78 -20.14 12.64
C THR A 116 23.59 -20.63 11.81
N GLY A 117 22.36 -20.55 12.33
CA GLY A 117 21.17 -21.00 11.62
C GLY A 117 20.75 -20.06 10.48
N TYR A 118 20.10 -20.58 9.44
CA TYR A 118 19.46 -19.78 8.40
C TYR A 118 18.10 -19.18 8.82
N TRP A 119 17.68 -19.44 10.06
CA TRP A 119 16.42 -18.98 10.65
C TRP A 119 16.46 -17.54 11.08
N GLY A 120 15.40 -16.80 10.77
CA GLY A 120 15.31 -15.37 11.03
C GLY A 120 15.74 -14.56 9.81
N SER A 121 15.29 -13.31 9.75
CA SER A 121 15.64 -12.39 8.67
C SER A 121 16.11 -11.06 9.24
N ILE A 122 17.17 -10.52 8.67
CA ILE A 122 17.63 -9.16 8.99
C ILE A 122 16.71 -8.21 8.21
N PRO A 123 15.90 -7.37 8.88
CA PRO A 123 15.09 -6.39 8.18
C PRO A 123 16.03 -5.47 7.41
N LYS A 124 15.99 -5.54 6.07
CA LYS A 124 16.76 -4.62 5.25
C LYS A 124 16.31 -3.20 5.64
N PRO A 125 17.24 -2.27 5.94
CA PRO A 125 16.86 -0.88 6.09
C PRO A 125 16.07 -0.52 4.84
N LYS A 126 14.87 0.07 5.03
CA LYS A 126 14.09 0.54 3.89
C LYS A 126 15.06 1.38 3.07
N SER A 127 15.43 0.93 1.87
CA SER A 127 16.13 1.80 0.94
C SER A 127 15.27 3.05 0.92
N SER A 128 15.79 4.20 1.35
CA SER A 128 15.10 5.46 1.10
C SER A 128 14.71 5.37 -0.36
N LYS A 129 13.40 5.30 -0.67
CA LYS A 129 12.96 5.21 -2.06
C LYS A 129 13.81 6.26 -2.77
N LYS A 130 14.68 5.85 -3.71
CA LYS A 130 15.43 6.82 -4.52
C LYS A 130 14.34 7.78 -4.96
N LYS A 131 14.38 9.02 -4.45
CA LYS A 131 13.49 10.07 -4.94
C LYS A 131 13.75 10.01 -6.43
N ARG A 132 12.74 9.53 -7.16
CA ARG A 132 12.78 9.43 -8.60
C ARG A 132 13.28 10.80 -9.03
N ALA A 133 14.46 10.87 -9.66
CA ALA A 133 15.04 12.14 -10.06
C ALA A 133 13.94 12.88 -10.82
N GLN A 134 13.30 13.82 -10.13
CA GLN A 134 12.40 14.75 -10.76
C GLN A 134 13.35 15.49 -11.69
N LYS A 135 13.02 15.49 -12.98
CA LYS A 135 13.54 16.55 -13.84
C LYS A 135 13.42 17.84 -13.04
N GLU A 136 14.51 18.60 -12.98
CA GLU A 136 14.53 19.97 -12.47
C GLU A 136 13.53 20.78 -13.31
N GLU A 137 12.25 20.64 -13.00
CA GLU A 137 11.26 21.66 -13.23
C GLU A 137 11.43 22.62 -12.06
N ASP A 138 11.61 23.90 -12.37
CA ASP A 138 11.76 25.05 -11.47
C ASP A 138 10.83 24.96 -10.23
N TYR A 139 11.32 24.30 -9.17
CA TYR A 139 10.63 24.12 -7.88
C TYR A 139 10.85 25.33 -6.95
N ASP A 140 11.81 26.20 -7.28
CA ASP A 140 12.18 27.34 -6.45
C ASP A 140 11.07 28.42 -6.43
N ASN A 141 10.12 28.35 -7.35
CA ASN A 141 8.97 29.26 -7.44
C ASN A 141 7.61 28.63 -7.06
N ILE A 142 7.58 27.53 -6.30
CA ILE A 142 6.32 27.03 -5.73
C ILE A 142 6.10 27.69 -4.36
N ASP A 143 5.21 28.69 -4.30
CA ASP A 143 4.75 29.26 -3.05
C ASP A 143 4.01 28.20 -2.22
N THR A 144 4.66 27.71 -1.16
CA THR A 144 4.12 26.70 -0.24
C THR A 144 3.34 27.32 0.92
N ARG A 145 3.30 28.65 1.07
CA ARG A 145 2.58 29.32 2.17
C ARG A 145 1.06 29.23 1.99
N THR A 146 0.61 29.17 0.74
CA THR A 146 -0.77 28.86 0.37
C THR A 146 -0.79 27.69 -0.62
N PRO A 147 -0.81 26.44 -0.14
CA PRO A 147 -0.84 25.28 -1.03
C PRO A 147 -2.09 25.38 -1.91
N ARG A 148 -1.93 25.26 -3.23
CA ARG A 148 -3.01 25.42 -4.24
C ARG A 148 -4.26 24.57 -3.95
N MET A 149 -4.12 23.51 -3.15
CA MET A 149 -5.21 22.66 -2.70
C MET A 149 -6.22 23.37 -1.77
N PHE A 150 -5.85 24.51 -1.16
CA PHE A 150 -6.66 25.24 -0.17
C PHE A 150 -7.19 26.60 -0.66
N SER A 151 -7.03 26.94 -1.95
CA SER A 151 -7.63 28.18 -2.46
C SER A 151 -9.12 27.97 -2.75
N ASP A 152 -9.97 28.77 -2.11
CA ASP A 152 -11.44 28.80 -2.32
C ASP A 152 -11.87 29.85 -3.37
N ALA A 153 -10.93 30.29 -4.23
CA ALA A 153 -11.23 31.25 -5.28
C ALA A 153 -12.28 30.67 -6.28
N PRO A 154 -13.18 31.51 -6.83
CA PRO A 154 -14.09 31.09 -7.88
C PRO A 154 -13.35 30.48 -9.08
N ALA A 155 -13.93 29.45 -9.69
CA ALA A 155 -13.29 28.73 -10.79
C ALA A 155 -12.92 29.64 -11.97
N GLU A 156 -13.76 30.63 -12.28
CA GLU A 156 -13.52 31.59 -13.37
C GLU A 156 -12.24 32.41 -13.19
N ASP A 157 -11.94 32.82 -11.95
CA ASP A 157 -10.73 33.59 -11.64
C ASP A 157 -9.47 32.73 -11.72
N VAL A 158 -9.59 31.46 -11.38
CA VAL A 158 -8.50 30.48 -11.56
C VAL A 158 -8.25 30.25 -13.05
N PHE A 159 -9.28 30.13 -13.87
CA PHE A 159 -9.14 29.98 -15.32
C PHE A 159 -8.49 31.19 -15.99
N LYS A 160 -8.77 32.41 -15.51
CA LYS A 160 -8.11 33.64 -16.00
C LYS A 160 -6.64 33.71 -15.61
N LYS A 161 -6.26 33.17 -14.45
CA LYS A 161 -4.88 33.20 -13.93
C LYS A 161 -4.01 32.04 -14.42
N ALA A 162 -4.61 30.88 -14.71
CA ALA A 162 -3.90 29.67 -15.09
C ALA A 162 -3.28 29.79 -16.48
N LYS A 163 -1.96 29.56 -16.59
CA LYS A 163 -1.23 29.54 -17.87
C LYS A 163 -1.13 28.12 -18.42
N LYS A 164 -1.00 27.14 -17.54
CA LYS A 164 -0.85 25.71 -17.85
C LYS A 164 -2.03 24.90 -17.32
N ILE A 165 -2.23 23.71 -17.88
CA ILE A 165 -3.27 22.79 -17.37
C ILE A 165 -2.87 22.27 -15.97
N SER A 166 -1.57 22.13 -15.72
CA SER A 166 -1.02 21.77 -14.41
C SER A 166 -1.17 22.86 -13.35
N ASP A 167 -1.60 24.07 -13.72
CA ASP A 167 -1.92 25.12 -12.74
C ASP A 167 -3.30 24.89 -12.09
N LEU A 168 -4.14 24.05 -12.68
CA LEU A 168 -5.48 23.75 -12.20
C LEU A 168 -5.46 22.72 -11.07
N LYS A 169 -6.43 22.83 -10.16
CA LYS A 169 -6.57 21.92 -9.02
C LYS A 169 -6.72 20.47 -9.47
N ASN A 170 -6.06 19.55 -8.77
CA ASN A 170 -6.03 18.10 -9.03
C ASN A 170 -5.29 17.66 -10.32
N LEU A 171 -4.79 18.57 -11.15
CA LEU A 171 -4.06 18.23 -12.38
C LEU A 171 -2.57 18.53 -12.20
N GLY A 172 -1.74 17.48 -12.20
CA GLY A 172 -0.28 17.63 -12.13
C GLY A 172 0.41 17.63 -13.50
N PRO A 173 1.74 17.88 -13.55
CA PRO A 173 2.51 17.89 -14.80
C PRO A 173 2.38 16.61 -15.65
N LYS A 174 2.30 15.44 -14.98
CA LYS A 174 2.10 14.15 -15.67
C LYS A 174 0.72 14.05 -16.34
N THR A 175 -0.30 14.62 -15.69
CA THR A 175 -1.64 14.70 -16.27
C THR A 175 -1.63 15.65 -17.46
N GLU A 176 -0.97 16.80 -17.36
CA GLU A 176 -0.81 17.74 -18.47
C GLU A 176 -0.15 17.08 -19.69
N GLU A 177 0.87 16.25 -19.50
CA GLU A 177 1.46 15.49 -20.61
C GLU A 177 0.45 14.56 -21.29
N THR A 178 -0.43 13.93 -20.51
CA THR A 178 -1.50 13.07 -21.02
C THR A 178 -2.53 13.87 -21.80
N PHE A 179 -2.84 15.10 -21.36
CA PHE A 179 -3.69 16.04 -22.07
C PHE A 179 -3.05 16.48 -23.39
N ARG A 180 -1.74 16.76 -23.37
CA ARG A 180 -0.97 17.14 -24.57
C ARG A 180 -0.98 16.03 -25.61
N ILE A 181 -0.77 14.78 -25.21
CA ILE A 181 -0.88 13.60 -26.09
C ILE A 181 -2.32 13.46 -26.64
N ALA A 182 -3.34 13.75 -25.83
CA ALA A 182 -4.73 13.75 -26.25
C ALA A 182 -5.14 14.98 -27.11
N GLY A 183 -4.20 15.86 -27.44
CA GLY A 183 -4.42 17.06 -28.25
C GLY A 183 -5.13 18.20 -27.52
N ILE A 184 -5.09 18.22 -26.18
CA ILE A 184 -5.58 19.31 -25.33
C ILE A 184 -4.36 20.07 -24.80
N LYS A 185 -4.07 21.23 -25.40
CA LYS A 185 -2.83 21.98 -25.13
C LYS A 185 -3.04 23.21 -24.25
N THR A 186 -4.25 23.75 -24.21
CA THR A 186 -4.53 25.02 -23.53
C THR A 186 -5.67 24.88 -22.52
N VAL A 187 -5.63 25.74 -21.50
CA VAL A 187 -6.66 25.83 -20.46
C VAL A 187 -8.02 26.20 -21.06
N SER A 188 -8.06 27.14 -22.02
CA SER A 188 -9.29 27.52 -22.72
C SER A 188 -9.91 26.36 -23.50
N GLN A 189 -9.09 25.54 -24.17
CA GLN A 189 -9.57 24.34 -24.86
C GLN A 189 -10.15 23.32 -23.88
N PHE A 190 -9.50 23.15 -22.73
CA PHE A 190 -10.00 22.28 -21.66
C PHE A 190 -11.35 22.76 -21.12
N GLN A 191 -11.48 24.05 -20.79
CA GLN A 191 -12.72 24.65 -20.30
C GLN A 191 -13.87 24.49 -21.31
N LYS A 192 -13.62 24.75 -22.59
CA LYS A 192 -14.62 24.64 -23.67
C LYS A 192 -15.09 23.20 -23.92
N LEU A 193 -14.20 22.21 -23.72
CA LEU A 193 -14.56 20.80 -23.91
C LEU A 193 -15.43 20.26 -22.78
N GLY A 194 -15.21 20.75 -21.55
CA GLY A 194 -15.81 20.18 -20.35
C GLY A 194 -15.30 18.78 -20.03
N TRP A 195 -15.77 18.19 -18.94
CA TRP A 195 -15.18 16.97 -18.41
C TRP A 195 -15.47 15.71 -19.26
N LYS A 196 -16.70 15.57 -19.76
CA LYS A 196 -17.12 14.38 -20.55
C LYS A 196 -16.31 14.23 -21.84
N LYS A 197 -16.23 15.30 -22.64
CA LYS A 197 -15.48 15.27 -23.92
C LYS A 197 -13.97 15.14 -23.68
N THR A 198 -13.47 15.77 -22.62
CA THR A 198 -12.07 15.61 -22.20
C THR A 198 -11.75 14.16 -21.86
N MET A 199 -12.61 13.49 -21.07
CA MET A 199 -12.45 12.08 -20.75
C MET A 199 -12.45 11.17 -21.99
N VAL A 200 -13.33 11.42 -22.96
CA VAL A 200 -13.35 10.65 -24.23
C VAL A 200 -12.01 10.78 -24.97
N LYS A 201 -11.46 12.01 -25.08
CA LYS A 201 -10.16 12.23 -25.73
C LYS A 201 -9.02 11.55 -24.99
N LEU A 202 -9.02 11.62 -23.65
CA LEU A 202 -7.98 11.02 -22.82
C LEU A 202 -8.01 9.49 -22.86
N VAL A 203 -9.20 8.87 -22.89
CA VAL A 203 -9.36 7.42 -23.03
C VAL A 203 -9.02 6.95 -24.44
N LYS A 204 -9.29 7.77 -25.47
CA LYS A 204 -8.85 7.49 -26.85
C LYS A 204 -7.33 7.50 -26.98
N ALA A 205 -6.64 8.40 -26.27
CA ALA A 205 -5.18 8.48 -26.24
C ALA A 205 -4.55 7.32 -25.44
N ASP A 206 -5.10 7.01 -24.26
CA ASP A 206 -4.69 5.85 -23.47
C ASP A 206 -5.91 5.23 -22.77
N PRO A 207 -6.34 4.00 -23.17
CA PRO A 207 -7.46 3.32 -22.55
C PRO A 207 -7.31 3.05 -21.05
N ARG A 208 -6.10 3.10 -20.49
CA ARG A 208 -5.85 2.98 -19.04
C ARG A 208 -6.37 4.18 -18.25
N ASN A 209 -6.62 5.31 -18.90
CA ASN A 209 -7.20 6.49 -18.28
C ASN A 209 -8.68 6.30 -17.90
N ARG A 210 -9.32 5.20 -18.30
CA ARG A 210 -10.71 4.87 -17.98
C ARG A 210 -10.86 4.45 -16.51
N HIS A 211 -10.82 5.41 -15.60
CA HIS A 211 -11.09 5.23 -14.18
C HIS A 211 -11.77 6.47 -13.60
N SER A 212 -12.69 6.26 -12.65
CA SER A 212 -13.55 7.31 -12.10
C SER A 212 -12.76 8.42 -11.40
N MET A 213 -11.65 8.07 -10.77
CA MET A 213 -10.71 9.00 -10.13
C MET A 213 -10.24 10.10 -11.08
N PHE A 214 -9.98 9.75 -12.34
CA PHE A 214 -9.51 10.72 -13.31
C PHE A 214 -10.62 11.66 -13.76
N ALA A 215 -11.85 11.15 -13.87
CA ALA A 215 -13.01 11.99 -14.09
C ALA A 215 -13.26 12.94 -12.91
N TYR A 216 -13.07 12.48 -11.66
CA TYR A 216 -13.18 13.34 -10.47
C TYR A 216 -12.14 14.45 -10.50
N ALA A 217 -10.88 14.13 -10.81
CA ALA A 217 -9.83 15.14 -10.91
C ALA A 217 -10.17 16.22 -11.95
N ILE A 218 -10.75 15.83 -13.09
CA ILE A 218 -11.18 16.76 -14.14
C ILE A 218 -12.37 17.62 -13.71
N ILE A 219 -13.38 17.03 -13.08
CA ILE A 219 -14.55 17.77 -12.55
C ILE A 219 -14.09 18.76 -11.48
N GLY A 220 -13.21 18.33 -10.58
CA GLY A 220 -12.61 19.17 -9.56
C GLY A 220 -11.80 20.32 -10.16
N ALA A 221 -11.04 20.07 -11.24
CA ALA A 221 -10.33 21.11 -11.96
C ALA A 221 -11.26 22.15 -12.60
N LEU A 222 -12.41 21.72 -13.15
CA LEU A 222 -13.41 22.61 -13.74
C LEU A 222 -14.19 23.43 -12.71
N THR A 223 -14.42 22.87 -11.53
CA THR A 223 -15.16 23.52 -10.45
C THR A 223 -14.25 24.21 -9.43
N ASN A 224 -12.93 24.12 -9.62
CA ASN A 224 -11.89 24.50 -8.66
C ASN A 224 -12.07 23.88 -7.25
N LYS A 225 -12.69 22.69 -7.18
CA LYS A 225 -12.90 21.94 -5.94
C LYS A 225 -11.87 20.83 -5.80
N ASP A 226 -11.55 20.48 -4.56
CA ASP A 226 -10.87 19.22 -4.32
C ASP A 226 -11.78 18.08 -4.79
N TRP A 227 -11.19 17.04 -5.37
CA TRP A 227 -11.92 15.88 -5.86
C TRP A 227 -12.75 15.17 -4.77
N ASN A 228 -12.39 15.31 -3.48
CA ASN A 228 -13.21 14.86 -2.35
C ASN A 228 -14.45 15.72 -2.13
N ALA A 229 -14.38 17.01 -2.43
CA ALA A 229 -15.45 18.01 -2.24
C ALA A 229 -16.47 18.08 -3.40
N ILE A 230 -16.30 17.24 -4.42
CA ILE A 230 -17.29 17.05 -5.50
C ILE A 230 -18.52 16.33 -4.92
N THR A 231 -19.71 16.70 -5.40
CA THR A 231 -20.98 16.12 -4.93
C THR A 231 -21.08 14.63 -5.28
N GLU A 232 -21.84 13.86 -4.50
CA GLU A 232 -22.00 12.43 -4.77
C GLU A 232 -22.75 12.18 -6.09
N GLN A 233 -23.65 13.07 -6.49
CA GLN A 233 -24.34 13.01 -7.79
C GLN A 233 -23.35 13.11 -8.96
N GLU A 234 -22.43 14.06 -8.92
CA GLU A 234 -21.38 14.21 -9.94
C GLU A 234 -20.41 13.01 -9.94
N LYS A 235 -20.09 12.46 -8.76
CA LYS A 235 -19.27 11.25 -8.64
C LYS A 235 -19.97 10.04 -9.26
N GLU A 236 -21.26 9.88 -9.02
CA GLU A 236 -22.06 8.82 -9.62
C GLU A 236 -22.16 8.95 -11.14
N GLU A 237 -22.42 10.16 -11.64
CA GLU A 237 -22.43 10.45 -13.08
C GLU A 237 -21.07 10.12 -13.72
N ALA A 238 -19.97 10.53 -13.09
CA ALA A 238 -18.62 10.22 -13.55
C ALA A 238 -18.32 8.71 -13.54
N ARG A 239 -18.78 7.97 -12.53
CA ARG A 239 -18.67 6.50 -12.47
C ARG A 239 -19.43 5.84 -13.62
N ASN A 240 -20.68 6.25 -13.83
CA ASN A 240 -21.53 5.71 -14.89
C ASN A 240 -20.98 6.03 -16.29
N PHE A 241 -20.48 7.25 -16.49
CA PHE A 241 -19.82 7.65 -17.73
C PHE A 241 -18.54 6.86 -17.98
N CYS A 242 -17.65 6.70 -16.98
CA CYS A 242 -16.44 5.90 -17.15
C CYS A 242 -16.75 4.42 -17.46
N ARG A 243 -17.86 3.89 -16.95
CA ARG A 243 -18.32 2.53 -17.26
C ARG A 243 -18.73 2.37 -18.72
N SER A 244 -19.36 3.39 -19.32
CA SER A 244 -19.81 3.35 -20.72
C SER A 244 -18.68 3.51 -21.75
N LEU A 245 -17.52 4.04 -21.34
CA LEU A 245 -16.35 4.18 -22.22
C LEU A 245 -15.71 2.82 -22.58
N PRO A 246 -15.09 2.70 -23.78
CA PRO A 246 -14.50 1.46 -24.25
C PRO A 246 -13.39 0.95 -23.33
N ARG A 247 -13.38 -0.37 -23.07
CA ARG A 247 -12.37 -1.00 -22.22
C ARG A 247 -11.04 -1.13 -22.95
N PRO A 248 -9.88 -1.05 -22.25
CA PRO A 248 -8.62 -1.50 -22.82
C PRO A 248 -8.75 -2.94 -23.31
N LYS A 249 -8.29 -3.23 -24.54
CA LYS A 249 -8.09 -4.61 -24.98
C LYS A 249 -7.07 -5.24 -24.02
N LYS A 250 -7.42 -6.36 -23.39
CA LYS A 250 -6.45 -7.14 -22.59
C LYS A 250 -5.37 -7.60 -23.57
N LYS A 251 -4.13 -7.16 -23.34
CA LYS A 251 -2.95 -7.80 -23.92
C LYS A 251 -2.63 -9.04 -23.12
#